data_AF-A0AAQ4F8P3-F1
#
_entry.id   AF-A0AAQ4F8P3-F1
#
_cell.length_a   1.000
_cell.length_b   1.000
_cell.length_c   1.000
_cell.angle_alpha   90.00
_cell.angle_beta   90.00
_cell.angle_gamma   90.00
#
_symmetry.space_group_name_H-M   'P 1'
#
loop_
_entity.id
_entity.type
_entity.pdbx_description
1 polymer ?
#
loop_
_entity_poly.entity_id
_entity_poly.type
_entity_poly.pdbx_seq_one_letter_code
_entity_poly.pdbx_strand_id
1 'polypeptide(L)'
;MQKKSTSMVAAFCCLPSFACSITLHKKGKPGSIHPPLLTVRYAEASWDAYEQDATLPISFSITYSSDYSQAAQDMPIALGVLSALAVLWACIQTWSWTRRSGRVSINVVTLVKLITYTCSSLSSVFLIVVLSTCLNWLLMFKFQDVVHMLLPSPHQERDIKLYIIFAFVMKTFYLLHVVFLQSSADIFFLDWERPHAMARIPRPGRKDTSRLSVAGDASQATGSSDAGSSISVAADLKGGGESGTAVSIWRSYFVANEWCELQCHRRVSLSLQLLALLLLLKGLGLEYVALASPESYYARSLKNANIPFSAACRFALAASLYLLIALLQVVLQKFIYERFYEDKLQHFVDLCSVSNISVVIFVQPKFGYYIHGRSAQGHADVSMKEMHELLRREEDDLCGHRGLLPDTEQQTFQMTLPSHIYEQYCRMRRPLYTYTQAPDRIQTADGHLSRVNIDTVVNIYNVVTKFLSAFLDHSLKDIDYTVKDRTVFEKLLDIEFNDAVDRGFFYNDNGHSFDAVIYHGHEFTLVLWDLLMFCVADFASSDFVLAAAITYVVDKMLEGLRRYLSRRNLVKKALVDERFLW
;
A
#
# COMPACT_ATOMS: atom_id res chain seq x y z
N MET A 1 14.46 -81.23 57.02
CA MET A 1 13.45 -80.17 56.82
C MET A 1 14.16 -78.83 56.71
N GLN A 2 14.30 -78.31 55.49
CA GLN A 2 14.89 -76.99 55.21
C GLN A 2 14.03 -75.87 55.81
N LYS A 3 14.60 -75.07 56.72
CA LYS A 3 14.06 -73.75 57.06
C LYS A 3 14.26 -72.85 55.84
N LYS A 4 13.17 -72.49 55.15
CA LYS A 4 13.17 -71.35 54.22
C LYS A 4 13.52 -70.10 55.03
N SER A 5 14.74 -69.59 54.83
CA SER A 5 15.10 -68.23 55.21
C SER A 5 14.38 -67.30 54.23
N THR A 6 13.22 -66.79 54.62
CA THR A 6 12.65 -65.60 53.99
C THR A 6 13.49 -64.41 54.45
N SER A 7 14.45 -63.99 53.62
CA SER A 7 15.04 -62.65 53.78
C SER A 7 13.90 -61.67 53.54
N MET A 8 13.44 -60.99 54.60
CA MET A 8 12.63 -59.78 54.45
C MET A 8 13.52 -58.76 53.73
N VAL A 9 13.37 -58.63 52.42
CA VAL A 9 13.90 -57.49 51.68
C VAL A 9 13.10 -56.29 52.16
N ALA A 10 13.73 -55.38 52.88
CA ALA A 10 13.10 -54.13 53.27
C ALA A 10 12.80 -53.35 51.98
N ALA A 11 11.52 -53.30 51.60
CA ALA A 11 11.04 -52.50 50.48
C ALA A 11 10.35 -51.25 51.03
N PHE A 12 10.76 -50.09 50.54
CA PHE A 12 10.11 -48.83 50.89
C PHE A 12 8.96 -48.57 49.92
N CYS A 13 7.77 -48.28 50.45
CA CYS A 13 6.66 -47.83 49.62
C CYS A 13 6.89 -46.36 49.23
N CYS A 14 6.97 -46.09 47.95
CA CYS A 14 7.17 -44.76 47.38
C CYS A 14 5.99 -44.37 46.48
N LEU A 15 5.82 -43.07 46.26
CA LEU A 15 4.73 -42.50 45.47
C LEU A 15 5.29 -41.90 44.18
N PRO A 16 5.54 -42.72 43.14
CA PRO A 16 6.12 -42.24 41.88
C PRO A 16 5.16 -41.36 41.07
N SER A 17 3.84 -41.47 41.24
CA SER A 17 2.90 -40.66 40.46
C SER A 17 1.68 -40.24 41.25
N PHE A 18 1.42 -38.94 41.20
CA PHE A 18 0.22 -38.27 41.69
C PHE A 18 -0.44 -37.52 40.54
N ALA A 19 -1.70 -37.83 40.24
CA ALA A 19 -2.51 -37.10 39.29
C ALA A 19 -3.85 -36.70 39.91
N CYS A 20 -4.18 -35.41 39.84
CA CYS A 20 -5.46 -34.87 40.28
C CYS A 20 -6.21 -34.27 39.08
N SER A 21 -7.40 -34.76 38.78
CA SER A 21 -8.26 -34.20 37.73
C SER A 21 -9.44 -33.46 38.36
N ILE A 22 -9.59 -32.18 38.02
CA ILE A 22 -10.64 -31.29 38.51
C ILE A 22 -11.50 -30.89 37.31
N THR A 23 -12.80 -31.15 37.37
CA THR A 23 -13.74 -30.79 36.31
C THR A 23 -14.67 -29.68 36.77
N LEU A 24 -14.75 -28.59 36.02
CA LEU A 24 -15.64 -27.46 36.31
C LEU A 24 -17.09 -27.82 35.95
N HIS A 25 -18.02 -27.48 36.86
CA HIS A 25 -19.44 -27.73 36.69
C HIS A 25 -20.17 -26.50 36.12
N LYS A 26 -20.68 -26.63 34.89
CA LYS A 26 -21.20 -25.51 34.08
C LYS A 26 -22.60 -25.01 34.47
N LYS A 27 -23.43 -25.85 35.10
CA LYS A 27 -24.85 -25.56 35.40
C LYS A 27 -25.11 -25.09 36.85
N GLY A 28 -24.09 -25.04 37.68
CA GLY A 28 -24.19 -24.65 39.09
C GLY A 28 -23.89 -23.17 39.33
N LYS A 29 -23.66 -22.81 40.59
CA LYS A 29 -23.05 -21.52 40.93
C LYS A 29 -21.67 -21.40 40.25
N PRO A 30 -21.26 -20.20 39.83
CA PRO A 30 -19.94 -20.00 39.26
C PRO A 30 -18.85 -20.50 40.22
N GLY A 31 -17.81 -21.15 39.67
CA GLY A 31 -16.74 -21.79 40.45
C GLY A 31 -17.10 -23.16 41.05
N SER A 32 -18.29 -23.71 40.78
CA SER A 32 -18.61 -25.08 41.21
C SER A 32 -17.78 -26.11 40.45
N ILE A 33 -17.27 -27.11 41.17
CA ILE A 33 -16.47 -28.22 40.63
C ILE A 33 -17.18 -29.55 40.88
N HIS A 34 -16.98 -30.51 39.99
CA HIS A 34 -17.27 -31.91 40.26
C HIS A 34 -16.29 -32.46 41.30
N PRO A 35 -16.65 -33.55 42.02
CA PRO A 35 -15.71 -34.24 42.90
C PRO A 35 -14.40 -34.57 42.17
N PRO A 36 -13.23 -34.15 42.69
CA PRO A 36 -11.96 -34.35 42.00
C PRO A 36 -11.58 -35.83 41.95
N LEU A 37 -11.03 -36.26 40.82
CA LEU A 37 -10.51 -37.61 40.66
C LEU A 37 -9.02 -37.62 41.02
N LEU A 38 -8.67 -38.38 42.06
CA LEU A 38 -7.29 -38.57 42.50
C LEU A 38 -6.81 -39.96 42.05
N THR A 39 -5.79 -39.97 41.19
CA THR A 39 -5.11 -41.18 40.75
C THR A 39 -3.72 -41.20 41.37
N VAL A 40 -3.53 -42.10 42.34
CA VAL A 40 -2.26 -42.28 43.06
C VAL A 40 -1.67 -43.62 42.69
N ARG A 41 -0.43 -43.63 42.19
CA ARG A 41 0.31 -44.87 41.90
C ARG A 41 1.42 -45.02 42.92
N TYR A 42 1.42 -46.18 43.60
CA TYR A 42 2.48 -46.59 44.51
C TYR A 42 3.48 -47.50 43.77
N ALA A 43 4.74 -47.45 44.19
CA ALA A 43 5.78 -48.40 43.79
C ALA A 43 6.63 -48.79 45.00
N GLU A 44 7.34 -49.90 44.88
CA GLU A 44 8.27 -50.38 45.89
C GLU A 44 9.70 -50.07 45.43
N ALA A 45 10.48 -49.42 46.30
CA ALA A 45 11.91 -49.22 46.13
C ALA A 45 12.67 -50.27 46.95
N SER A 46 13.62 -50.96 46.32
CA SER A 46 14.47 -51.93 47.01
C SER A 46 15.49 -51.22 47.92
N TRP A 47 15.89 -51.90 49.00
CA TRP A 47 16.93 -51.42 49.90
C TRP A 47 18.24 -51.08 49.17
N ASP A 48 18.62 -51.89 48.18
CA ASP A 48 19.83 -51.66 47.36
C ASP A 48 19.77 -50.35 46.57
N ALA A 49 18.58 -49.93 46.13
CA ALA A 49 18.39 -48.66 45.42
C ALA A 49 18.48 -47.46 46.37
N TYR A 50 18.13 -47.65 47.65
CA TYR A 50 18.29 -46.64 48.69
C TYR A 50 19.78 -46.47 49.06
N GLU A 51 20.54 -47.55 49.23
CA GLU A 51 21.98 -47.48 49.51
C GLU A 51 22.79 -46.85 48.36
N GLN A 52 22.27 -46.90 47.12
CA GLN A 52 22.89 -46.30 45.94
C GLN A 52 22.43 -44.87 45.64
N ASP A 53 21.66 -44.22 46.54
CA ASP A 53 21.07 -42.89 46.32
C ASP A 53 20.37 -42.76 44.96
N ALA A 54 19.68 -43.83 44.54
CA ALA A 54 19.03 -43.87 43.23
C ALA A 54 17.90 -42.83 43.16
N THR A 55 18.01 -41.89 42.23
CA THR A 55 16.98 -40.87 42.02
C THR A 55 15.71 -41.50 41.40
N LEU A 56 14.58 -41.36 42.10
CA LEU A 56 13.29 -41.83 41.59
C LEU A 56 12.56 -40.70 40.85
N PRO A 57 12.09 -40.91 39.60
CA PRO A 57 11.30 -39.92 38.90
C PRO A 57 9.90 -39.84 39.54
N ILE A 58 9.60 -38.70 40.16
CA ILE A 58 8.28 -38.39 40.71
C ILE A 58 7.51 -37.53 39.70
N SER A 59 6.31 -37.98 39.34
CA SER A 59 5.38 -37.24 38.48
C SER A 59 4.24 -36.66 39.31
N PHE A 60 4.10 -35.34 39.29
CA PHE A 60 2.98 -34.62 39.90
C PHE A 60 2.24 -33.85 38.81
N SER A 61 0.93 -34.08 38.69
CA SER A 61 0.09 -33.38 37.71
C SER A 61 -1.27 -33.01 38.29
N ILE A 62 -1.71 -31.79 37.99
CA ILE A 62 -3.09 -31.33 38.25
C ILE A 62 -3.67 -30.89 36.91
N THR A 63 -4.78 -31.51 36.52
CA THR A 63 -5.45 -31.24 35.25
C THR A 63 -6.80 -30.61 35.54
N TYR A 64 -7.01 -29.41 35.00
CA TYR A 64 -8.30 -28.73 35.01
C TYR A 64 -9.02 -29.00 33.70
N SER A 65 -10.27 -29.44 33.76
CA SER A 65 -11.10 -29.76 32.62
C SER A 65 -12.45 -29.08 32.71
N SER A 66 -13.02 -28.78 31.55
CA SER A 66 -14.28 -28.04 31.43
C SER A 66 -14.88 -28.28 30.06
N ASP A 67 -16.19 -28.47 30.00
CA ASP A 67 -16.91 -28.64 28.74
C ASP A 67 -17.14 -27.28 28.05
N TYR A 68 -16.16 -26.87 27.23
CA TYR A 68 -16.20 -25.70 26.35
C TYR A 68 -16.54 -26.04 24.89
N SER A 69 -17.24 -27.15 24.63
CA SER A 69 -17.63 -27.56 23.27
C SER A 69 -18.33 -26.45 22.47
N GLN A 70 -19.20 -25.65 23.10
CA GLN A 70 -19.89 -24.51 22.47
C GLN A 70 -18.91 -23.39 22.06
N ALA A 71 -18.11 -22.87 22.99
CA ALA A 71 -17.14 -21.81 22.69
C ALA A 71 -16.08 -22.25 21.67
N ALA A 72 -15.76 -23.55 21.63
CA ALA A 72 -14.87 -24.12 20.63
C ALA A 72 -15.50 -24.16 19.22
N GLN A 73 -16.83 -24.19 19.10
CA GLN A 73 -17.55 -24.18 17.82
C GLN A 73 -17.81 -22.77 17.29
N ASP A 74 -17.90 -21.77 18.16
CA ASP A 74 -18.24 -20.39 17.77
C ASP A 74 -17.19 -19.76 16.83
N MET A 75 -15.90 -20.01 17.06
CA MET A 75 -14.82 -19.45 16.24
C MET A 75 -14.83 -19.99 14.79
N PRO A 76 -14.88 -21.31 14.53
CA PRO A 76 -15.05 -21.83 13.18
C PRO A 76 -16.33 -21.34 12.46
N ILE A 77 -17.44 -21.21 13.19
CA ILE A 77 -18.70 -20.70 12.61
C ILE A 77 -18.54 -19.24 12.18
N ALA A 78 -17.98 -18.38 13.05
CA ALA A 78 -17.71 -16.98 12.74
C ALA A 78 -16.76 -16.83 11.54
N LEU A 79 -15.70 -17.64 11.48
CA LEU A 79 -14.80 -17.70 10.32
C LEU A 79 -15.55 -18.07 9.05
N GLY A 80 -16.42 -19.07 9.07
CA GLY A 80 -17.21 -19.50 7.90
C GLY A 80 -18.14 -18.40 7.37
N VAL A 81 -18.91 -17.77 8.27
CA VAL A 81 -19.88 -16.72 7.89
C VAL A 81 -19.17 -15.48 7.34
N LEU A 82 -18.15 -14.98 8.04
CA LEU A 82 -17.43 -13.78 7.61
C LEU A 82 -16.58 -14.03 6.35
N SER A 83 -16.08 -15.25 6.16
CA SER A 83 -15.38 -15.62 4.92
C SER A 83 -16.32 -15.59 3.70
N ALA A 84 -17.58 -16.02 3.86
CA ALA A 84 -18.57 -15.92 2.78
C ALA A 84 -18.84 -14.46 2.38
N LEU A 85 -18.98 -13.56 3.36
CA LEU A 85 -19.13 -12.12 3.11
C LEU A 85 -17.86 -11.52 2.46
N ALA A 86 -16.68 -11.96 2.89
CA ALA A 86 -15.41 -11.54 2.30
C ALA A 86 -15.27 -11.94 0.82
N VAL A 87 -15.77 -13.13 0.44
CA VAL A 87 -15.79 -13.56 -0.97
C VAL A 87 -16.75 -12.69 -1.78
N LEU A 88 -17.95 -12.38 -1.25
CA LEU A 88 -18.89 -11.47 -1.93
C LEU A 88 -18.28 -10.08 -2.13
N TRP A 89 -17.57 -9.56 -1.12
CA TRP A 89 -16.85 -8.30 -1.22
C TRP A 89 -15.74 -8.35 -2.28
N ALA A 90 -14.97 -9.45 -2.33
CA ALA A 90 -13.95 -9.65 -3.36
C ALA A 90 -14.55 -9.74 -4.78
N CYS A 91 -15.75 -10.30 -4.94
CA CYS A 91 -16.48 -10.31 -6.21
C CYS A 91 -16.84 -8.88 -6.66
N ILE A 92 -17.34 -8.04 -5.74
CA ILE A 92 -17.66 -6.63 -6.01
C ILE A 92 -16.40 -5.87 -6.46
N GLN A 93 -15.29 -6.04 -5.74
CA GLN A 93 -14.00 -5.43 -6.12
C GLN A 93 -13.50 -5.91 -7.49
N THR A 94 -13.64 -7.20 -7.79
CA THR A 94 -13.26 -7.77 -9.09
C THR A 94 -14.12 -7.23 -10.22
N TRP A 95 -15.42 -7.03 -9.96
CA TRP A 95 -16.34 -6.44 -10.92
C TRP A 95 -15.97 -4.98 -11.21
N SER A 96 -15.71 -4.18 -10.17
CA SER A 96 -15.20 -2.80 -10.31
C SER A 96 -13.93 -2.77 -11.17
N TRP A 97 -12.94 -3.61 -10.86
CA TRP A 97 -11.69 -3.71 -11.62
C TRP A 97 -11.91 -4.13 -13.08
N THR A 98 -12.83 -5.06 -13.35
CA THR A 98 -13.15 -5.52 -14.71
C THR A 98 -13.69 -4.36 -15.56
N ARG A 99 -14.57 -3.54 -14.98
CA ARG A 99 -15.13 -2.35 -15.65
C ARG A 99 -14.07 -1.29 -15.92
N ARG A 100 -13.23 -0.96 -14.92
CA ARG A 100 -12.07 -0.06 -15.06
C ARG A 100 -11.03 -0.55 -16.08
N SER A 101 -10.94 -1.87 -16.26
CA SER A 101 -10.06 -2.49 -17.26
C SER A 101 -10.64 -2.47 -18.68
N GLY A 102 -11.94 -2.19 -18.83
CA GLY A 102 -12.63 -2.25 -20.12
C GLY A 102 -12.77 -3.65 -20.72
N ARG A 103 -12.56 -4.70 -19.92
CA ARG A 103 -12.62 -6.09 -20.39
C ARG A 103 -14.03 -6.65 -20.20
N VAL A 104 -14.60 -7.19 -21.26
CA VAL A 104 -15.95 -7.78 -21.22
C VAL A 104 -15.91 -9.27 -20.88
N SER A 105 -14.81 -9.96 -21.19
CA SER A 105 -14.68 -11.41 -20.96
C SER A 105 -13.99 -11.75 -19.63
N ILE A 106 -14.46 -12.81 -18.99
CA ILE A 106 -13.79 -13.43 -17.84
C ILE A 106 -12.58 -14.19 -18.36
N ASN A 107 -11.39 -13.62 -18.19
CA ASN A 107 -10.12 -14.22 -18.59
C ASN A 107 -9.34 -14.69 -17.34
N VAL A 108 -8.25 -15.43 -17.56
CA VAL A 108 -7.32 -15.86 -16.49
C VAL A 108 -6.90 -14.69 -15.59
N VAL A 109 -6.67 -13.51 -16.16
CA VAL A 109 -6.31 -12.31 -15.40
C VAL A 109 -7.43 -11.90 -14.42
N THR A 110 -8.70 -11.98 -14.84
CA THR A 110 -9.84 -11.69 -13.98
C THR A 110 -9.94 -12.70 -12.84
N LEU A 111 -9.65 -13.98 -13.11
CA LEU A 111 -9.60 -15.02 -12.09
C LEU A 111 -8.47 -14.78 -11.08
N VAL A 112 -7.27 -14.42 -11.55
CA VAL A 112 -6.14 -14.04 -10.67
C VAL A 112 -6.52 -12.86 -9.79
N LYS A 113 -7.22 -11.85 -10.34
CA LYS A 113 -7.72 -10.72 -9.57
C LYS A 113 -8.70 -11.15 -8.48
N LEU A 114 -9.68 -11.97 -8.81
CA LEU A 114 -10.62 -12.52 -7.83
C LEU A 114 -9.90 -13.25 -6.70
N ILE A 115 -8.92 -14.09 -7.03
CA ILE A 115 -8.11 -14.81 -6.04
C ILE A 115 -7.34 -13.82 -5.15
N THR A 116 -6.67 -12.82 -5.73
CA THR A 116 -5.90 -11.84 -4.94
C THR A 116 -6.78 -11.01 -3.99
N TYR A 117 -7.96 -10.56 -4.44
CA TYR A 117 -8.90 -9.81 -3.60
C TYR A 117 -9.51 -10.70 -2.50
N THR A 118 -9.78 -11.97 -2.83
CA THR A 118 -10.26 -12.97 -1.86
C THR A 118 -9.20 -13.23 -0.79
N CYS A 119 -7.94 -13.45 -1.16
CA CYS A 119 -6.84 -13.62 -0.22
C CYS A 119 -6.71 -12.42 0.75
N SER A 120 -6.82 -11.18 0.24
CA SER A 120 -6.76 -9.97 1.08
C SER A 120 -7.90 -9.91 2.10
N SER A 121 -9.12 -10.18 1.63
CA SER A 121 -10.33 -10.11 2.45
C SER A 121 -10.34 -11.23 3.50
N LEU A 122 -10.00 -12.48 3.10
CA LEU A 122 -9.89 -13.63 4.00
C LEU A 122 -8.80 -13.44 5.06
N SER A 123 -7.63 -12.92 4.68
CA SER A 123 -6.56 -12.60 5.64
C SER A 123 -7.04 -11.65 6.74
N SER A 124 -7.78 -10.61 6.35
CA SER A 124 -8.33 -9.62 7.28
C SER A 124 -9.41 -10.23 8.19
N VAL A 125 -10.27 -11.11 7.65
CA VAL A 125 -11.26 -11.87 8.42
C VAL A 125 -10.60 -12.82 9.42
N PHE A 126 -9.56 -13.54 9.00
CA PHE A 126 -8.85 -14.46 9.89
C PHE A 126 -8.22 -13.69 11.05
N LEU A 127 -7.55 -12.56 10.76
CA LEU A 127 -6.96 -11.72 11.78
C LEU A 127 -8.01 -11.19 12.76
N ILE A 128 -9.12 -10.60 12.28
CA ILE A 128 -10.11 -9.98 13.18
C ILE A 128 -10.83 -11.02 14.05
N VAL A 129 -11.18 -12.18 13.49
CA VAL A 129 -11.85 -13.24 14.26
C VAL A 129 -10.91 -13.85 15.28
N VAL A 130 -9.70 -14.25 14.86
CA VAL A 130 -8.71 -14.84 15.78
C VAL A 130 -8.33 -13.85 16.87
N LEU A 131 -8.11 -12.57 16.53
CA LEU A 131 -7.83 -11.52 17.50
C LEU A 131 -8.98 -11.35 18.49
N SER A 132 -10.23 -11.30 18.01
CA SER A 132 -11.40 -11.15 18.89
C SER A 132 -11.53 -12.33 19.84
N THR A 133 -11.36 -13.56 19.35
CA THR A 133 -11.41 -14.76 20.20
C THR A 133 -10.27 -14.78 21.22
N CYS A 134 -9.03 -14.47 20.82
CA CYS A 134 -7.89 -14.44 21.73
C CYS A 134 -7.99 -13.30 22.76
N LEU A 135 -8.55 -12.16 22.36
CA LEU A 135 -8.81 -11.03 23.24
C LEU A 135 -9.91 -11.36 24.25
N ASN A 136 -10.97 -12.06 23.83
CA ASN A 136 -11.97 -12.60 24.75
C ASN A 136 -11.34 -13.54 25.78
N TRP A 137 -10.47 -14.47 25.36
CA TRP A 137 -9.72 -15.30 26.30
C TRP A 137 -8.85 -14.48 27.24
N LEU A 138 -8.06 -13.54 26.73
CA LEU A 138 -7.18 -12.71 27.55
C LEU A 138 -7.97 -11.95 28.62
N LEU A 139 -9.06 -11.28 28.24
CA LEU A 139 -9.88 -10.50 29.15
C LEU A 139 -10.59 -11.39 30.18
N MET A 140 -11.33 -12.41 29.72
CA MET A 140 -12.11 -13.26 30.62
C MET A 140 -11.22 -14.10 31.54
N PHE A 141 -10.04 -14.52 31.08
CA PHE A 141 -9.11 -15.29 31.91
C PHE A 141 -8.40 -14.42 32.96
N LYS A 142 -8.11 -13.15 32.66
CA LYS A 142 -7.39 -12.24 33.57
C LYS A 142 -8.31 -11.48 34.53
N PHE A 143 -9.54 -11.20 34.12
CA PHE A 143 -10.53 -10.47 34.93
C PHE A 143 -11.53 -11.40 35.63
N GLN A 144 -11.14 -12.64 35.95
CA GLN A 144 -12.00 -13.57 36.68
C GLN A 144 -11.71 -13.57 38.18
N ASP A 145 -12.73 -13.24 39.00
CA ASP A 145 -12.67 -13.40 40.46
C ASP A 145 -13.00 -14.84 40.89
N VAL A 146 -13.81 -15.52 40.08
CA VAL A 146 -14.22 -16.92 40.24
C VAL A 146 -13.94 -17.64 38.93
N VAL A 147 -13.53 -18.91 38.98
CA VAL A 147 -13.15 -19.64 37.75
C VAL A 147 -14.36 -19.80 36.82
N HIS A 148 -14.31 -19.05 35.71
CA HIS A 148 -15.34 -19.03 34.67
C HIS A 148 -14.84 -19.52 33.32
N MET A 149 -13.54 -19.33 33.03
CA MET A 149 -12.93 -19.65 31.75
C MET A 149 -11.52 -20.21 31.97
N LEU A 150 -11.22 -21.34 31.33
CA LEU A 150 -9.86 -21.87 31.26
C LEU A 150 -9.16 -21.35 29.99
N LEU A 151 -7.83 -21.35 30.01
CA LEU A 151 -7.02 -21.07 28.82
C LEU A 151 -7.31 -22.08 27.70
N PRO A 152 -7.10 -21.69 26.43
CA PRO A 152 -7.28 -22.59 25.30
C PRO A 152 -6.39 -23.83 25.44
N SER A 153 -6.92 -24.97 24.98
CA SER A 153 -6.16 -26.22 24.92
C SER A 153 -4.97 -26.09 23.96
N PRO A 154 -3.92 -26.93 24.09
CA PRO A 154 -2.78 -26.91 23.17
C PRO A 154 -3.17 -27.11 21.70
N HIS A 155 -4.25 -27.85 21.43
CA HIS A 155 -4.78 -28.03 20.07
C HIS A 155 -5.38 -26.73 19.55
N GLN A 156 -6.19 -26.03 20.35
CA GLN A 156 -6.75 -24.72 19.98
C GLN A 156 -5.66 -23.66 19.81
N GLU A 157 -4.62 -23.64 20.64
CA GLU A 157 -3.48 -22.73 20.44
C GLU A 157 -2.74 -23.04 19.13
N ARG A 158 -2.65 -24.31 18.74
CA ARG A 158 -2.09 -24.70 17.43
C ARG A 158 -2.96 -24.21 16.28
N ASP A 159 -4.28 -24.34 16.39
CA ASP A 159 -5.22 -23.85 15.37
C ASP A 159 -5.14 -22.33 15.21
N ILE A 160 -5.08 -21.59 16.32
CA ILE A 160 -4.86 -20.13 16.33
C ILE A 160 -3.58 -19.76 15.57
N LYS A 161 -2.46 -20.42 15.88
CA LYS A 161 -1.18 -20.18 15.17
C LYS A 161 -1.31 -20.45 13.68
N LEU A 162 -1.95 -21.55 13.29
CA LEU A 162 -2.16 -21.90 11.88
C LEU A 162 -3.00 -20.85 11.15
N TYR A 163 -4.10 -20.38 11.73
CA TYR A 163 -4.92 -19.33 11.12
C TYR A 163 -4.15 -18.03 10.89
N ILE A 164 -3.31 -17.61 11.86
CA ILE A 164 -2.47 -16.42 11.71
C ILE A 164 -1.38 -16.61 10.64
N ILE A 165 -0.76 -17.78 10.57
CA ILE A 165 0.21 -18.09 9.51
C ILE A 165 -0.47 -18.06 8.13
N PHE A 166 -1.65 -18.65 7.99
CA PHE A 166 -2.43 -18.57 6.74
C PHE A 166 -2.82 -17.13 6.40
N ALA A 167 -3.25 -16.34 7.39
CA ALA A 167 -3.55 -14.92 7.20
C ALA A 167 -2.32 -14.14 6.70
N PHE A 168 -1.14 -14.39 7.28
CA PHE A 168 0.13 -13.79 6.87
C PHE A 168 0.49 -14.14 5.42
N VAL A 169 0.42 -15.42 5.04
CA VAL A 169 0.73 -15.87 3.67
C VAL A 169 -0.21 -15.22 2.65
N MET A 170 -1.52 -15.22 2.93
CA MET A 170 -2.51 -14.58 2.06
C MET A 170 -2.30 -13.06 1.96
N LYS A 171 -1.97 -12.38 3.08
CA LYS A 171 -1.68 -10.94 3.06
C LYS A 171 -0.43 -10.63 2.27
N THR A 172 0.62 -11.44 2.42
CA THR A 172 1.88 -11.29 1.68
C THR A 172 1.66 -11.43 0.18
N PHE A 173 0.89 -12.44 -0.25
CA PHE A 173 0.52 -12.61 -1.65
C PHE A 173 -0.20 -11.37 -2.21
N TYR A 174 -1.17 -10.82 -1.45
CA TYR A 174 -1.86 -9.60 -1.85
C TYR A 174 -0.94 -8.37 -1.89
N LEU A 175 -0.07 -8.19 -0.88
CA LEU A 175 0.86 -7.05 -0.82
C LEU A 175 1.83 -7.06 -2.01
N LEU A 176 2.41 -8.21 -2.35
CA LEU A 176 3.27 -8.35 -3.53
C LEU A 176 2.53 -8.00 -4.82
N HIS A 177 1.28 -8.42 -4.95
CA HIS A 177 0.44 -8.05 -6.09
C HIS A 177 0.15 -6.54 -6.13
N VAL A 178 -0.13 -5.87 -5.01
CA VAL A 178 -0.30 -4.41 -4.95
C VAL A 178 1.00 -3.70 -5.37
N VAL A 179 2.14 -4.09 -4.81
CA VAL A 179 3.46 -3.53 -5.19
C VAL A 179 3.71 -3.71 -6.69
N PHE A 180 3.39 -4.87 -7.25
CA PHE A 180 3.52 -5.11 -8.68
C PHE A 180 2.64 -4.16 -9.51
N LEU A 181 1.37 -3.99 -9.15
CA LEU A 181 0.45 -3.08 -9.87
C LEU A 181 0.91 -1.63 -9.79
N GLN A 182 1.27 -1.16 -8.59
CA GLN A 182 1.72 0.20 -8.38
C GLN A 182 3.05 0.49 -9.08
N SER A 183 3.93 -0.51 -9.19
CA SER A 183 5.17 -0.41 -9.99
C SER A 183 4.94 -0.53 -11.50
N SER A 184 3.71 -0.84 -11.92
CA SER A 184 3.32 -0.99 -13.33
C SER A 184 2.40 0.13 -13.81
N ALA A 185 2.03 1.10 -12.97
CA ALA A 185 1.20 2.23 -13.39
C ALA A 185 1.91 3.11 -14.44
N ASP A 186 1.15 3.67 -15.36
CA ASP A 186 1.67 4.56 -16.40
C ASP A 186 1.51 6.01 -15.91
N ILE A 187 2.64 6.70 -15.73
CA ILE A 187 2.68 8.07 -15.20
C ILE A 187 3.26 8.96 -16.29
N PHE A 188 2.57 10.06 -16.57
CA PHE A 188 3.00 11.05 -17.55
C PHE A 188 2.94 12.45 -16.94
N PHE A 189 4.07 13.16 -17.02
CA PHE A 189 4.18 14.57 -16.63
C PHE A 189 3.89 15.43 -17.86
N LEU A 190 2.79 16.17 -17.80
CA LEU A 190 2.33 17.07 -18.84
C LEU A 190 2.81 18.49 -18.53
N ASP A 191 3.82 18.96 -19.26
CA ASP A 191 4.32 20.33 -19.14
C ASP A 191 3.46 21.29 -19.99
N TRP A 192 2.87 22.29 -19.35
CA TRP A 192 2.05 23.31 -20.01
C TRP A 192 2.86 24.49 -20.55
N GLU A 193 4.16 24.55 -20.25
CA GLU A 193 5.03 25.64 -20.67
C GLU A 193 5.20 25.68 -22.20
N ARG A 194 5.12 26.88 -22.76
CA ARG A 194 5.27 27.10 -24.21
C ARG A 194 6.62 27.74 -24.51
N PRO A 195 7.30 27.33 -25.60
CA PRO A 195 8.54 27.98 -26.01
C PRO A 195 8.27 29.46 -26.26
N HIS A 196 8.97 30.34 -25.54
CA HIS A 196 8.80 31.77 -25.70
C HIS A 196 9.42 32.22 -27.02
N ALA A 197 8.62 32.88 -27.86
CA ALA A 197 9.15 33.59 -29.02
C ALA A 197 9.84 34.86 -28.51
N MET A 198 11.17 34.87 -28.49
CA MET A 198 11.88 36.14 -28.33
C MET A 198 11.61 36.99 -29.57
N ALA A 199 10.87 38.08 -29.40
CA ALA A 199 10.91 39.17 -30.35
C ALA A 199 12.37 39.62 -30.46
N ARG A 200 12.96 39.50 -31.67
CA ARG A 200 14.32 39.96 -31.93
C ARG A 200 14.46 41.40 -31.42
N ILE A 201 15.29 41.61 -30.40
CA ILE A 201 15.80 42.93 -30.08
C ILE A 201 16.57 43.38 -31.35
N PRO A 202 16.14 44.46 -32.05
CA PRO A 202 16.88 44.95 -33.19
C PRO A 202 18.27 45.32 -32.71
N ARG A 203 19.31 44.60 -33.17
CA ARG A 203 20.69 45.04 -32.95
C ARG A 203 20.83 46.42 -33.59
N PRO A 204 21.20 47.47 -32.85
CA PRO A 204 21.46 48.76 -33.46
C PRO A 204 22.74 48.64 -34.29
N GLY A 205 22.60 48.65 -35.62
CA GLY A 205 23.74 48.76 -36.53
C GLY A 205 23.86 47.65 -37.58
N ARG A 206 22.91 47.58 -38.51
CA ARG A 206 23.22 47.20 -39.89
C ARG A 206 22.24 47.91 -40.83
N LYS A 207 22.72 48.96 -41.50
CA LYS A 207 21.98 49.63 -42.58
C LYS A 207 22.02 48.70 -43.79
N ASP A 208 21.01 47.86 -43.95
CA ASP A 208 20.76 47.23 -45.24
C ASP A 208 20.02 48.26 -46.10
N THR A 209 20.76 48.81 -47.07
CA THR A 209 20.25 49.75 -48.07
C THR A 209 19.16 49.07 -48.90
N SER A 210 17.92 49.45 -48.64
CA SER A 210 16.78 49.24 -49.54
C SER A 210 17.11 49.84 -50.91
N ARG A 211 17.21 48.99 -51.94
CA ARG A 211 17.11 49.45 -53.33
C ARG A 211 15.63 49.50 -53.72
N LEU A 212 15.23 50.72 -54.04
CA LEU A 212 13.95 51.13 -54.60
C LEU A 212 13.55 50.29 -55.82
N SER A 213 12.26 49.96 -55.86
CA SER A 213 11.49 49.50 -57.00
C SER A 213 11.46 50.52 -58.15
N VAL A 214 11.62 50.06 -59.39
CA VAL A 214 11.14 50.74 -60.60
C VAL A 214 10.38 49.72 -61.46
N ALA A 215 9.25 50.19 -61.99
CA ALA A 215 8.18 49.48 -62.67
C ALA A 215 8.54 48.90 -64.05
N GLY A 216 7.72 47.97 -64.54
CA GLY A 216 7.72 47.53 -65.93
C GLY A 216 6.79 46.34 -66.24
N ASP A 217 5.58 46.66 -66.65
CA ASP A 217 4.72 46.03 -67.68
C ASP A 217 4.21 44.58 -67.65
N ALA A 218 3.00 44.50 -68.21
CA ALA A 218 2.06 43.39 -68.31
C ALA A 218 2.39 42.37 -69.39
N SER A 219 1.91 41.13 -69.20
CA SER A 219 1.32 40.32 -70.29
C SER A 219 0.55 39.11 -69.75
N GLN A 220 -0.60 38.87 -70.37
CA GLN A 220 -1.50 37.73 -70.20
C GLN A 220 -0.86 36.40 -70.63
N ALA A 221 -1.25 35.30 -69.98
CA ALA A 221 -1.61 34.06 -70.68
C ALA A 221 -2.44 33.12 -69.78
N THR A 222 -3.43 32.53 -70.43
CA THR A 222 -4.51 31.62 -70.03
C THR A 222 -4.07 30.20 -69.67
N GLY A 223 -4.85 29.50 -68.82
CA GLY A 223 -4.79 28.04 -68.67
C GLY A 223 -5.73 27.51 -67.58
N SER A 224 -6.56 26.53 -67.92
CA SER A 224 -7.77 26.03 -67.27
C SER A 224 -7.58 24.88 -66.26
N SER A 225 -8.59 24.68 -65.39
CA SER A 225 -9.10 23.41 -64.75
C SER A 225 -8.10 22.53 -63.96
N ASP A 226 -8.38 21.93 -62.80
CA ASP A 226 -9.60 21.25 -62.34
C ASP A 226 -9.44 20.86 -60.84
N ALA A 227 -10.52 20.30 -60.26
CA ALA A 227 -10.82 19.94 -58.87
C ALA A 227 -9.80 19.17 -58.01
N GLY A 228 -9.93 19.30 -56.68
CA GLY A 228 -9.42 18.32 -55.70
C GLY A 228 -9.06 18.87 -54.31
N SER A 229 -10.04 19.28 -53.50
CA SER A 229 -9.85 19.67 -52.10
C SER A 229 -9.59 18.44 -51.21
N SER A 230 -8.32 18.09 -51.02
CA SER A 230 -7.86 17.28 -49.88
C SER A 230 -6.97 18.15 -48.98
N ILE A 231 -7.43 18.40 -47.77
CA ILE A 231 -6.71 19.14 -46.73
C ILE A 231 -5.50 18.29 -46.32
N SER A 232 -4.31 18.66 -46.80
CA SER A 232 -3.04 18.04 -46.43
C SER A 232 -2.41 18.84 -45.29
N VAL A 233 -2.47 18.28 -44.08
CA VAL A 233 -1.88 18.82 -42.83
C VAL A 233 -0.34 18.68 -42.81
N ALA A 234 0.32 18.58 -43.97
CA ALA A 234 1.72 18.18 -44.10
C ALA A 234 2.64 19.25 -44.72
N ALA A 235 2.15 20.44 -45.05
CA ALA A 235 2.93 21.44 -45.80
C ALA A 235 3.49 22.61 -44.97
N ASP A 236 3.22 22.72 -43.67
CA ASP A 236 3.64 23.88 -42.84
C ASP A 236 4.98 23.71 -42.09
N LEU A 237 5.80 22.71 -42.42
CA LEU A 237 7.09 22.47 -41.74
C LEU A 237 8.35 22.92 -42.51
N LYS A 238 8.20 23.78 -43.52
CA LYS A 238 9.35 24.41 -44.19
C LYS A 238 9.16 25.91 -44.37
N GLY A 239 9.13 26.63 -43.26
CA GLY A 239 9.28 28.08 -43.22
C GLY A 239 10.04 28.50 -41.97
N GLY A 240 11.21 29.11 -42.16
CA GLY A 240 11.91 29.96 -41.18
C GLY A 240 12.31 29.32 -39.85
N GLY A 241 13.61 29.13 -39.61
CA GLY A 241 14.14 28.80 -38.28
C GLY A 241 13.91 29.95 -37.29
N GLU A 242 12.77 29.93 -36.61
CA GLU A 242 12.52 30.69 -35.40
C GLU A 242 13.21 29.97 -34.22
N SER A 243 14.31 30.52 -33.75
CA SER A 243 14.93 30.08 -32.50
C SER A 243 14.13 30.64 -31.32
N GLY A 244 12.96 30.07 -31.05
CA GLY A 244 12.28 30.24 -29.77
C GLY A 244 13.18 29.71 -28.64
N THR A 245 13.16 30.36 -27.48
CA THR A 245 13.89 29.82 -26.31
C THR A 245 13.24 28.50 -25.93
N ALA A 246 14.04 27.44 -25.95
CA ALA A 246 13.58 26.10 -25.61
C ALA A 246 13.05 26.06 -24.16
N VAL A 247 11.98 25.32 -23.93
CA VAL A 247 11.38 25.12 -22.61
C VAL A 247 12.36 24.41 -21.68
N SER A 248 12.47 24.86 -20.43
CA SER A 248 13.33 24.22 -19.43
C SER A 248 12.76 22.87 -19.00
N ILE A 249 13.59 21.82 -19.04
CA ILE A 249 13.21 20.47 -18.56
C ILE A 249 13.27 20.34 -17.02
N TRP A 250 13.94 21.27 -16.33
CA TRP A 250 14.25 21.15 -14.90
C TRP A 250 13.00 21.07 -14.02
N ARG A 251 11.92 21.78 -14.37
CA ARG A 251 10.63 21.69 -13.66
C ARG A 251 10.09 20.25 -13.67
N SER A 252 10.16 19.59 -14.83
CA SER A 252 9.73 18.20 -14.98
C SER A 252 10.57 17.23 -14.15
N TYR A 253 11.89 17.44 -14.08
CA TYR A 253 12.75 16.65 -13.21
C TYR A 253 12.49 16.87 -11.73
N PHE A 254 12.24 18.11 -11.32
CA PHE A 254 11.93 18.43 -9.93
C PHE A 254 10.63 17.75 -9.48
N VAL A 255 9.55 17.88 -10.26
CA VAL A 255 8.27 17.20 -10.00
C VAL A 255 8.43 15.67 -10.02
N ALA A 256 9.22 15.13 -10.95
CA ALA A 256 9.48 13.70 -11.02
C ALA A 256 10.26 13.16 -9.81
N ASN A 257 11.19 13.96 -9.27
CA ASN A 257 11.95 13.59 -8.06
C ASN A 257 11.04 13.57 -6.83
N GLU A 258 10.25 14.63 -6.62
CA GLU A 258 9.29 14.69 -5.51
C GLU A 258 8.26 13.55 -5.58
N TRP A 259 7.82 13.19 -6.79
CA TRP A 259 6.97 12.01 -6.98
C TRP A 259 7.67 10.70 -6.55
N CYS A 260 8.97 10.53 -6.83
CA CYS A 260 9.73 9.37 -6.38
C CYS A 260 9.80 9.29 -4.85
N GLU A 261 10.01 10.43 -4.19
CA GLU A 261 10.07 10.50 -2.73
C GLU A 261 8.72 10.12 -2.08
N LEU A 262 7.60 10.55 -2.66
CA LEU A 262 6.25 10.28 -2.17
C LEU A 262 5.81 8.81 -2.28
N GLN A 263 6.38 8.03 -3.20
CA GLN A 263 5.89 6.67 -3.49
C GLN A 263 5.90 5.71 -2.30
N CYS A 264 6.89 5.85 -1.42
CA CYS A 264 7.05 5.03 -0.22
C CYS A 264 6.70 5.80 1.06
N HIS A 265 6.07 6.98 0.93
CA HIS A 265 5.62 7.73 2.08
C HIS A 265 4.48 6.98 2.79
N ARG A 266 4.66 6.75 4.10
CA ARG A 266 3.70 6.09 4.99
C ARG A 266 3.20 7.07 6.04
N ARG A 267 1.94 6.93 6.45
CA ARG A 267 1.38 7.71 7.57
C ARG A 267 1.88 7.19 8.92
N VAL A 268 2.03 5.88 9.03
CA VAL A 268 2.49 5.23 10.27
C VAL A 268 3.98 4.93 10.12
N SER A 269 4.78 5.42 11.07
CA SER A 269 6.21 5.13 11.08
C SER A 269 6.48 3.81 11.79
N LEU A 270 7.04 2.83 11.07
CA LEU A 270 7.32 1.51 11.64
C LEU A 270 8.32 1.58 12.80
N SER A 271 9.32 2.47 12.71
CA SER A 271 10.32 2.65 13.77
C SER A 271 9.68 3.06 15.09
N LEU A 272 8.80 4.07 15.07
CA LEU A 272 8.09 4.52 16.28
C LEU A 272 7.08 3.47 16.75
N GLN A 273 6.44 2.78 15.81
CA GLN A 273 5.49 1.69 16.09
C GLN A 273 6.15 0.57 16.90
N LEU A 274 7.29 0.05 16.43
CA LEU A 274 8.01 -1.03 17.10
C LEU A 274 8.67 -0.55 18.39
N LEU A 275 9.22 0.67 18.42
CA LEU A 275 9.79 1.26 19.64
C LEU A 275 8.74 1.37 20.75
N ALA A 276 7.58 1.96 20.45
CA ALA A 276 6.49 2.10 21.41
C ALA A 276 5.96 0.74 21.87
N LEU A 277 5.82 -0.22 20.95
CA LEU A 277 5.39 -1.57 21.28
C LEU A 277 6.37 -2.27 22.23
N LEU A 278 7.67 -2.20 21.96
CA LEU A 278 8.69 -2.78 22.83
C LEU A 278 8.78 -2.06 24.18
N LEU A 279 8.61 -0.73 24.21
CA LEU A 279 8.56 0.03 25.45
C LEU A 279 7.39 -0.46 26.34
N LEU A 280 6.21 -0.69 25.76
CA LEU A 280 5.06 -1.21 26.50
C LEU A 280 5.25 -2.68 26.92
N LEU A 281 5.67 -3.55 26.00
CA LEU A 281 5.79 -4.99 26.26
C LEU A 281 6.98 -5.34 27.17
N LYS A 282 8.17 -4.84 26.85
CA LYS A 282 9.42 -5.12 27.57
C LYS A 282 9.76 -4.06 28.60
N GLY A 283 9.61 -2.77 28.27
CA GLY A 283 9.96 -1.67 29.18
C GLY A 283 9.06 -1.61 30.42
N LEU A 284 7.74 -1.67 30.25
CA LEU A 284 6.77 -1.72 31.35
C LEU A 284 6.48 -3.14 31.84
N GLY A 285 7.02 -4.16 31.19
CA GLY A 285 6.80 -5.57 31.54
C GLY A 285 5.38 -6.07 31.30
N LEU A 286 4.60 -5.44 30.40
CA LEU A 286 3.25 -5.93 30.06
C LEU A 286 3.26 -7.34 29.48
N GLU A 287 4.39 -7.82 28.95
CA GLU A 287 4.50 -9.20 28.46
C GLU A 287 4.11 -10.25 29.51
N TYR A 288 4.34 -9.98 30.79
CA TYR A 288 4.02 -10.90 31.88
C TYR A 288 2.50 -11.04 32.11
N VAL A 289 1.68 -10.15 31.56
CA VAL A 289 0.23 -10.32 31.51
C VAL A 289 -0.15 -11.52 30.65
N ALA A 290 0.69 -11.96 29.69
CA ALA A 290 0.41 -13.13 28.86
C ALA A 290 0.76 -14.48 29.51
N LEU A 291 1.24 -14.49 30.76
CA LEU A 291 1.51 -15.73 31.51
C LEU A 291 0.24 -16.55 31.71
N ALA A 292 0.39 -17.88 31.73
CA ALA A 292 -0.67 -18.86 31.97
C ALA A 292 -1.14 -18.91 33.44
N SER A 293 -1.34 -17.75 34.04
CA SER A 293 -1.82 -17.54 35.41
C SER A 293 -2.98 -16.53 35.40
N PRO A 294 -4.02 -16.70 36.23
CA PRO A 294 -5.08 -15.70 36.34
C PRO A 294 -4.54 -14.38 36.94
N GLU A 295 -3.53 -14.47 37.81
CA GLU A 295 -2.83 -13.29 38.32
C GLU A 295 -2.09 -12.53 37.21
N SER A 296 -2.15 -11.20 37.29
CA SER A 296 -1.42 -10.29 36.41
C SER A 296 -0.08 -9.92 37.04
N TYR A 297 0.99 -10.16 36.30
CA TYR A 297 2.34 -9.81 36.70
C TYR A 297 2.89 -8.74 35.75
N TYR A 298 3.82 -7.93 36.25
CA TYR A 298 4.52 -6.87 35.49
C TYR A 298 6.04 -6.98 35.57
N ALA A 299 6.54 -7.96 36.32
CA ALA A 299 7.95 -8.25 36.47
C ALA A 299 8.18 -9.74 36.73
N ARG A 300 9.38 -10.22 36.40
CA ARG A 300 9.79 -11.57 36.78
C ARG A 300 9.99 -11.66 38.30
N SER A 301 9.45 -12.70 38.91
CA SER A 301 9.50 -13.00 40.33
C SER A 301 9.69 -14.50 40.53
N LEU A 302 10.12 -14.93 41.72
CA LEU A 302 10.18 -16.36 42.06
C LEU A 302 8.83 -17.07 41.86
N LYS A 303 7.72 -16.36 42.08
CA LYS A 303 6.36 -16.92 41.95
C LYS A 303 5.98 -17.26 40.50
N ASN A 304 6.45 -16.50 39.53
CA ASN A 304 6.08 -16.65 38.13
C ASN A 304 7.20 -17.21 37.24
N ALA A 305 8.36 -17.52 37.81
CA ALA A 305 9.55 -17.98 37.07
C ALA A 305 9.31 -19.27 36.27
N ASN A 306 8.43 -20.15 36.74
CA ASN A 306 8.14 -21.45 36.14
C ASN A 306 6.79 -21.49 35.41
N ILE A 307 6.10 -20.35 35.26
CA ILE A 307 4.80 -20.28 34.59
C ILE A 307 5.05 -20.05 33.09
N PRO A 308 4.54 -20.91 32.19
CA PRO A 308 4.70 -20.72 30.75
C PRO A 308 3.80 -19.58 30.23
N PHE A 309 4.17 -19.00 29.09
CA PHE A 309 3.30 -18.07 28.37
C PHE A 309 2.21 -18.82 27.60
N SER A 310 0.99 -18.29 27.60
CA SER A 310 -0.06 -18.74 26.68
C SER A 310 0.12 -18.05 25.33
N ALA A 311 0.16 -18.82 24.24
CA ALA A 311 0.33 -18.26 22.91
C ALA A 311 -0.85 -17.37 22.50
N ALA A 312 -2.08 -17.75 22.89
CA ALA A 312 -3.28 -16.98 22.60
C ALA A 312 -3.29 -15.63 23.33
N CYS A 313 -2.96 -15.62 24.63
CA CYS A 313 -2.88 -14.40 25.42
C CYS A 313 -1.75 -13.48 24.94
N ARG A 314 -0.59 -14.06 24.60
CA ARG A 314 0.56 -13.33 24.07
C ARG A 314 0.24 -12.65 22.74
N PHE A 315 -0.40 -13.39 21.82
CA PHE A 315 -0.88 -12.85 20.55
C PHE A 315 -1.91 -11.74 20.75
N ALA A 316 -2.94 -11.95 21.58
CA ALA A 316 -3.98 -10.96 21.85
C ALA A 316 -3.40 -9.65 22.40
N LEU A 317 -2.50 -9.75 23.38
CA LEU A 317 -1.85 -8.59 23.98
C LEU A 317 -1.01 -7.83 22.95
N ALA A 318 -0.13 -8.54 22.23
CA ALA A 318 0.75 -7.92 21.25
C ALA A 318 -0.03 -7.26 20.11
N ALA A 319 -1.00 -7.97 19.52
CA ALA A 319 -1.78 -7.47 18.39
C ALA A 319 -2.71 -6.32 18.77
N SER A 320 -3.35 -6.36 19.94
CA SER A 320 -4.19 -5.26 20.41
C SER A 320 -3.38 -4.00 20.71
N LEU A 321 -2.23 -4.12 21.37
CA LEU A 321 -1.32 -3.00 21.60
C LEU A 321 -0.78 -2.44 20.29
N TYR A 322 -0.39 -3.29 19.34
CA TYR A 322 0.07 -2.85 18.02
C TYR A 322 -1.01 -2.02 17.31
N LEU A 323 -2.24 -2.53 17.22
CA LEU A 323 -3.35 -1.80 16.59
C LEU A 323 -3.70 -0.51 17.33
N LEU A 324 -3.62 -0.49 18.66
CA LEU A 324 -3.86 0.71 19.47
C LEU A 324 -2.80 1.79 19.19
N ILE A 325 -1.52 1.42 19.13
CA ILE A 325 -0.44 2.38 18.82
C ILE A 325 -0.60 2.87 17.38
N ALA A 326 -0.94 2.00 16.43
CA ALA A 326 -1.15 2.39 15.03
C ALA A 326 -2.33 3.37 14.90
N LEU A 327 -3.43 3.12 15.61
CA LEU A 327 -4.57 4.03 15.67
C LEU A 327 -4.16 5.39 16.26
N LEU A 328 -3.40 5.38 17.36
CA LEU A 328 -2.90 6.62 17.97
C LEU A 328 -2.00 7.39 17.00
N GLN A 329 -1.08 6.73 16.30
CA GLN A 329 -0.24 7.35 15.28
C GLN A 329 -1.08 7.98 14.17
N VAL A 330 -2.10 7.29 13.65
CA VAL A 330 -2.99 7.82 12.61
C VAL A 330 -3.76 9.05 13.11
N VAL A 331 -4.27 9.01 14.35
CA VAL A 331 -4.98 10.15 14.96
C VAL A 331 -4.04 11.34 15.13
N LEU A 332 -2.83 11.12 15.66
CA LEU A 332 -1.83 12.19 15.83
C LEU A 332 -1.40 12.76 14.47
N GLN A 333 -1.14 11.90 13.49
CA GLN A 333 -0.73 12.31 12.15
C GLN A 333 -1.83 13.16 11.50
N LYS A 334 -3.08 12.69 11.51
CA LYS A 334 -4.19 13.36 10.84
C LYS A 334 -4.61 14.67 11.52
N PHE A 335 -4.76 14.67 12.85
CA PHE A 335 -5.31 15.81 13.58
C PHE A 335 -4.25 16.81 14.04
N ILE A 336 -2.99 16.39 14.17
CA ILE A 336 -1.90 17.24 14.65
C ILE A 336 -0.89 17.51 13.54
N TYR A 337 -0.27 16.48 12.97
CA TYR A 337 0.84 16.69 12.02
C TYR A 337 0.37 17.33 10.70
N GLU A 338 -0.57 16.69 10.01
CA GLU A 338 -1.12 17.16 8.72
C GLU A 338 -1.84 18.51 8.88
N ARG A 339 -2.43 18.77 10.05
CA ARG A 339 -3.19 20.00 10.30
C ARG A 339 -2.33 21.20 10.66
N PHE A 340 -1.24 21.01 11.41
CA PHE A 340 -0.44 22.12 11.95
C PHE A 340 0.97 22.24 11.36
N TYR A 341 1.51 21.19 10.75
CA TYR A 341 2.89 21.17 10.28
C TYR A 341 2.97 21.03 8.75
N GLU A 342 2.55 19.88 8.22
CA GLU A 342 2.79 19.58 6.81
C GLU A 342 1.84 18.49 6.28
N ASP A 343 1.16 18.79 5.17
CA ASP A 343 0.51 17.79 4.32
C ASP A 343 1.33 17.61 3.04
N LYS A 344 2.10 16.51 3.00
CA LYS A 344 2.99 16.22 1.87
C LYS A 344 2.26 15.97 0.55
N LEU A 345 1.02 15.46 0.60
CA LEU A 345 0.26 15.20 -0.62
C LEU A 345 -0.24 16.51 -1.20
N GLN A 346 -0.72 17.43 -0.34
CA GLN A 346 -1.09 18.78 -0.78
C GLN A 346 0.12 19.55 -1.30
N HIS A 347 1.26 19.51 -0.60
CA HIS A 347 2.50 20.14 -1.06
C HIS A 347 2.92 19.69 -2.47
N PHE A 348 2.71 18.41 -2.80
CA PHE A 348 2.99 17.90 -4.14
C PHE A 348 2.04 18.47 -5.20
N VAL A 349 0.75 18.60 -4.88
CA VAL A 349 -0.25 19.21 -5.77
C VAL A 349 0.09 20.69 -5.99
N ASP A 350 0.44 21.40 -4.91
CA ASP A 350 0.86 22.80 -4.98
C ASP A 350 2.13 22.94 -5.84
N LEU A 351 3.10 22.05 -5.66
CA LEU A 351 4.31 22.04 -6.48
C LEU A 351 4.01 21.83 -7.96
N CYS A 352 3.10 20.92 -8.30
CA CYS A 352 2.65 20.69 -9.68
C CYS A 352 2.10 21.99 -10.28
N SER A 353 1.29 22.73 -9.53
CA SER A 353 0.68 23.99 -9.98
C SER A 353 1.69 25.13 -10.15
N VAL A 354 2.61 25.29 -9.21
CA VAL A 354 3.69 26.28 -9.28
C VAL A 354 4.66 25.95 -10.42
N SER A 355 4.90 24.67 -10.67
CA SER A 355 5.79 24.22 -11.75
C SER A 355 5.11 24.17 -13.12
N ASN A 356 3.83 24.51 -13.23
CA ASN A 356 3.04 24.45 -14.46
C ASN A 356 3.03 23.05 -15.12
N ILE A 357 3.03 21.98 -14.30
CA ILE A 357 3.07 20.59 -14.75
C ILE A 357 1.89 19.83 -14.17
N SER A 358 1.10 19.19 -15.03
CA SER A 358 0.05 18.27 -14.61
C SER A 358 0.51 16.82 -14.63
N VAL A 359 -0.07 15.98 -13.78
CA VAL A 359 0.29 14.55 -13.70
C VAL A 359 -0.90 13.71 -14.12
N VAL A 360 -0.72 12.92 -15.17
CA VAL A 360 -1.72 11.96 -15.66
C VAL A 360 -1.27 10.55 -15.29
N ILE A 361 -2.06 9.85 -14.49
CA ILE A 361 -1.73 8.52 -13.97
C ILE A 361 -2.77 7.51 -14.47
N PHE A 362 -2.38 6.65 -15.41
CA PHE A 362 -3.20 5.53 -15.85
C PHE A 362 -2.90 4.28 -14.99
N VAL A 363 -3.88 3.86 -14.20
CA VAL A 363 -3.79 2.63 -13.39
C VAL A 363 -4.45 1.46 -14.13
N GLN A 364 -5.52 1.73 -14.86
CA GLN A 364 -6.16 0.81 -15.81
C GLN A 364 -6.48 1.54 -17.13
N PRO A 365 -6.76 0.83 -18.22
CA PRO A 365 -7.09 1.44 -19.51
C PRO A 365 -8.23 2.47 -19.48
N LYS A 366 -9.27 2.27 -18.65
CA LYS A 366 -10.38 3.22 -18.54
C LYS A 366 -10.37 4.02 -17.24
N PHE A 367 -9.36 3.85 -16.38
CA PHE A 367 -9.37 4.45 -15.04
C PHE A 367 -7.99 4.93 -14.59
N GLY A 368 -7.97 6.10 -13.96
CA GLY A 368 -6.75 6.68 -13.46
C GLY A 368 -6.98 7.86 -12.54
N TYR A 369 -5.89 8.57 -12.25
CA TYR A 369 -5.89 9.80 -11.47
C TYR A 369 -5.27 10.94 -12.27
N TYR A 370 -5.80 12.14 -12.09
CA TYR A 370 -5.30 13.35 -12.72
C TYR A 370 -5.05 14.41 -11.66
N ILE A 371 -3.85 14.98 -11.70
CA ILE A 371 -3.46 16.13 -10.88
C ILE A 371 -3.30 17.31 -11.83
N HIS A 372 -4.17 18.28 -11.69
CA HIS A 372 -4.14 19.52 -12.44
C HIS A 372 -3.13 20.48 -11.82
N GLY A 373 -2.05 20.71 -12.54
CA GLY A 373 -0.98 21.62 -12.15
C GLY A 373 -0.74 22.70 -13.19
N ARG A 374 -1.79 23.21 -13.85
CA ARG A 374 -1.64 24.39 -14.69
C ARG A 374 -1.51 25.62 -13.77
N SER A 375 -0.47 26.42 -13.97
CA SER A 375 -0.29 27.66 -13.21
C SER A 375 -1.42 28.64 -13.55
N ALA A 376 -1.88 29.42 -12.57
CA ALA A 376 -2.90 30.46 -12.76
C ALA A 376 -2.56 31.45 -13.90
N GLN A 377 -1.26 31.66 -14.14
CA GLN A 377 -0.77 32.55 -15.20
C GLN A 377 -0.23 31.81 -16.43
N GLY A 378 -0.29 30.48 -16.45
CA GLY A 378 0.06 29.63 -17.59
C GLY A 378 1.55 29.52 -17.93
N HIS A 379 2.43 30.07 -17.09
CA HIS A 379 3.89 29.96 -17.22
C HIS A 379 4.55 29.86 -15.83
N ALA A 380 5.71 29.21 -15.74
CA ALA A 380 6.47 28.99 -14.50
C ALA A 380 7.96 29.32 -14.59
N ASP A 381 8.55 29.40 -15.79
CA ASP A 381 9.97 29.75 -15.98
C ASP A 381 10.17 31.28 -15.84
N VAL A 382 10.10 31.79 -14.61
CA VAL A 382 10.21 33.22 -14.30
C VAL A 382 11.39 33.56 -13.39
N SER A 383 11.82 34.82 -13.40
CA SER A 383 12.83 35.31 -12.46
C SER A 383 12.31 35.35 -11.02
N MET A 384 13.21 35.36 -10.02
CA MET A 384 12.84 35.42 -8.60
C MET A 384 11.88 36.59 -8.29
N LYS A 385 12.11 37.76 -8.91
CA LYS A 385 11.28 38.94 -8.68
C LYS A 385 9.87 38.74 -9.24
N GLU A 386 9.79 38.27 -10.48
CA GLU A 386 8.51 37.96 -11.11
C GLU A 386 7.76 36.92 -10.29
N MET A 387 8.41 35.82 -9.89
CA MET A 387 7.80 34.79 -9.05
C MET A 387 7.16 35.35 -7.77
N HIS A 388 7.84 36.26 -7.08
CA HIS A 388 7.28 36.91 -5.89
C HIS A 388 6.06 37.80 -6.23
N GLU A 389 6.09 38.51 -7.35
CA GLU A 389 4.94 39.29 -7.83
C GLU A 389 3.76 38.39 -8.24
N LEU A 390 4.02 37.20 -8.81
CA LEU A 390 2.99 36.20 -9.13
C LEU A 390 2.29 35.71 -7.87
N LEU A 391 3.07 35.29 -6.87
CA LEU A 391 2.56 34.78 -5.60
C LEU A 391 1.77 35.87 -4.84
N ARG A 392 2.24 37.11 -4.88
CA ARG A 392 1.52 38.23 -4.26
C ARG A 392 0.19 38.52 -4.94
N ARG A 393 0.13 38.46 -6.27
CA ARG A 393 -1.15 38.61 -7.01
C ARG A 393 -2.11 37.47 -6.72
N GLU A 394 -1.60 36.28 -6.43
CA GLU A 394 -2.42 35.15 -6.02
C GLU A 394 -2.93 35.31 -4.58
N GLU A 395 -2.11 35.78 -3.66
CA GLU A 395 -2.51 36.13 -2.28
C GLU A 395 -3.59 37.23 -2.26
N ASP A 396 -3.47 38.21 -3.14
CA ASP A 396 -4.43 39.31 -3.31
C ASP A 396 -5.69 38.91 -4.12
N ASP A 397 -5.83 37.63 -4.52
CA ASP A 397 -6.94 37.09 -5.34
C ASP A 397 -7.14 37.82 -6.70
N LEU A 398 -6.04 38.28 -7.31
CA LEU A 398 -6.01 38.99 -8.59
C LEU A 398 -5.72 38.08 -9.78
N CYS A 399 -5.76 36.76 -9.59
CA CYS A 399 -5.48 35.73 -10.59
C CYS A 399 -6.66 34.75 -10.72
N GLY A 400 -6.71 34.00 -11.82
CA GLY A 400 -7.67 32.89 -11.92
C GLY A 400 -7.35 31.78 -10.93
N HIS A 401 -8.38 31.12 -10.40
CA HIS A 401 -8.21 29.98 -9.49
C HIS A 401 -7.50 28.80 -10.17
N ARG A 402 -6.80 27.98 -9.37
CA ARG A 402 -5.93 26.88 -9.86
C ARG A 402 -6.65 25.62 -10.34
N GLY A 403 -7.98 25.56 -10.23
CA GLY A 403 -8.75 24.36 -10.56
C GLY A 403 -8.90 24.11 -12.05
N LEU A 404 -9.32 22.88 -12.39
CA LEU A 404 -9.50 22.46 -13.78
C LEU A 404 -10.62 23.23 -14.49
N LEU A 405 -11.70 23.52 -13.77
CA LEU A 405 -12.80 24.34 -14.28
C LEU A 405 -12.58 25.81 -13.91
N PRO A 406 -13.08 26.75 -14.74
CA PRO A 406 -13.08 28.16 -14.40
C PRO A 406 -13.73 28.38 -13.02
N ASP A 407 -13.14 29.24 -12.21
CA ASP A 407 -13.60 29.61 -10.87
C ASP A 407 -13.69 28.45 -9.86
N THR A 408 -12.88 27.41 -10.04
CA THR A 408 -12.75 26.30 -9.07
C THR A 408 -11.33 26.19 -8.53
N GLU A 409 -11.19 25.65 -7.31
CA GLU A 409 -9.89 25.38 -6.69
C GLU A 409 -9.50 23.89 -6.74
N GLN A 410 -10.42 23.01 -7.16
CA GLN A 410 -10.18 21.57 -7.18
C GLN A 410 -9.12 21.21 -8.24
N GLN A 411 -8.02 20.60 -7.77
CA GLN A 411 -6.90 20.23 -8.63
C GLN A 411 -6.77 18.72 -8.86
N THR A 412 -7.32 17.89 -7.99
CA THR A 412 -7.17 16.44 -8.04
C THR A 412 -8.47 15.75 -8.41
N PHE A 413 -8.34 14.74 -9.28
CA PHE A 413 -9.50 14.07 -9.89
C PHE A 413 -9.25 12.58 -10.07
N GLN A 414 -10.31 11.79 -9.91
CA GLN A 414 -10.34 10.42 -10.43
C GLN A 414 -10.92 10.46 -11.84
N MET A 415 -10.22 9.91 -12.82
CA MET A 415 -10.69 9.92 -14.21
C MET A 415 -11.21 8.54 -14.62
N THR A 416 -12.38 8.52 -15.25
CA THR A 416 -12.88 7.38 -16.01
C THR A 416 -13.00 7.78 -17.47
N LEU A 417 -12.21 7.16 -18.33
CA LEU A 417 -12.04 7.57 -19.71
C LEU A 417 -12.52 6.47 -20.68
N PRO A 418 -13.05 6.84 -21.86
CA PRO A 418 -13.28 5.90 -22.94
C PRO A 418 -12.01 5.14 -23.32
N SER A 419 -12.13 3.86 -23.72
CA SER A 419 -10.98 3.00 -24.02
C SER A 419 -10.12 3.51 -25.18
N HIS A 420 -10.73 4.19 -26.14
CA HIS A 420 -10.03 4.72 -27.31
C HIS A 420 -8.96 5.76 -26.93
N ILE A 421 -9.15 6.54 -25.86
CA ILE A 421 -8.16 7.53 -25.39
C ILE A 421 -6.88 6.83 -24.97
N TYR A 422 -7.00 5.78 -24.15
CA TYR A 422 -5.86 4.99 -23.70
C TYR A 422 -5.21 4.21 -24.84
N GLU A 423 -6.00 3.66 -25.77
CA GLU A 423 -5.47 3.00 -26.97
C GLU A 423 -4.67 3.98 -27.85
N GLN A 424 -5.14 5.21 -28.02
CA GLN A 424 -4.43 6.26 -28.76
C GLN A 424 -3.13 6.64 -28.04
N TYR A 425 -3.18 6.83 -26.72
CA TYR A 425 -2.01 7.06 -25.87
C TYR A 425 -0.96 5.94 -26.01
N CYS A 426 -1.38 4.67 -25.92
CA CYS A 426 -0.49 3.52 -26.13
C CYS A 426 0.06 3.47 -27.56
N ARG A 427 -0.75 3.80 -28.58
CA ARG A 427 -0.32 3.84 -29.97
C ARG A 427 0.77 4.89 -30.20
N MET A 428 0.62 6.08 -29.62
CA MET A 428 1.62 7.16 -29.70
C MET A 428 2.93 6.78 -29.01
N ARG A 429 2.87 6.02 -27.91
CA ARG A 429 4.06 5.55 -27.16
C ARG A 429 4.67 4.26 -27.69
N ARG A 430 4.02 3.54 -28.60
CA ARG A 430 4.48 2.25 -29.15
C ARG A 430 5.94 2.24 -29.63
N PRO A 431 6.44 3.29 -30.33
CA PRO A 431 7.84 3.31 -30.78
C PRO A 431 8.86 3.25 -29.62
N LEU A 432 8.51 3.77 -28.44
CA LEU A 432 9.37 3.71 -27.24
C LEU A 432 9.52 2.27 -26.71
N TYR A 433 8.45 1.48 -26.77
CA TYR A 433 8.46 0.10 -26.30
C TYR A 433 9.24 -0.82 -27.23
N THR A 434 9.07 -0.67 -28.55
CA THR A 434 9.85 -1.40 -29.56
C THR A 434 11.34 -1.09 -29.45
N TYR A 435 11.69 0.17 -29.13
CA TYR A 435 13.07 0.57 -28.86
C TYR A 435 13.65 -0.08 -27.59
N THR A 436 12.87 -0.15 -26.51
CA THR A 436 13.33 -0.69 -25.21
C THR A 436 13.59 -2.21 -25.24
N GLN A 437 12.98 -2.95 -26.18
CA GLN A 437 13.12 -4.40 -26.34
C GLN A 437 14.19 -4.82 -27.38
N ALA A 438 14.89 -3.87 -28.01
CA ALA A 438 15.95 -4.20 -28.95
C ALA A 438 17.17 -4.82 -28.21
N PRO A 439 17.76 -5.92 -28.71
CA PRO A 439 18.85 -6.66 -28.04
C PRO A 439 20.20 -5.95 -28.00
N ASP A 440 20.34 -4.75 -28.58
CA ASP A 440 21.60 -4.00 -28.69
C ASP A 440 22.05 -3.28 -27.40
N ARG A 441 21.81 -3.90 -26.25
CA ARG A 441 22.51 -3.58 -24.99
C ARG A 441 23.79 -4.41 -24.79
N ILE A 442 24.26 -5.12 -25.82
CA ILE A 442 25.53 -5.85 -25.78
C ILE A 442 26.63 -4.96 -26.37
N GLN A 443 27.43 -4.40 -25.46
CA GLN A 443 28.84 -4.00 -25.60
C GLN A 443 29.35 -3.69 -27.02
N THR A 444 29.54 -2.40 -27.30
CA THR A 444 30.62 -1.95 -28.19
C THR A 444 31.66 -1.22 -27.35
N ALA A 445 32.93 -1.48 -27.68
CA ALA A 445 34.10 -1.24 -26.84
C ALA A 445 34.54 0.23 -26.67
N ASP A 446 33.78 1.18 -27.22
CA ASP A 446 34.01 2.61 -27.03
C ASP A 446 32.84 3.20 -26.25
N GLY A 447 33.11 3.70 -25.04
CA GLY A 447 32.15 4.21 -24.04
C GLY A 447 31.32 5.43 -24.45
N HIS A 448 30.99 5.58 -25.73
CA HIS A 448 30.01 6.53 -26.23
C HIS A 448 28.67 5.81 -26.32
N LEU A 449 27.94 5.78 -25.19
CA LEU A 449 26.54 5.33 -25.14
C LEU A 449 25.83 5.98 -26.33
N SER A 450 25.46 5.15 -27.29
CA SER A 450 25.07 5.57 -28.63
C SER A 450 24.02 6.65 -28.55
N ARG A 451 24.09 7.59 -29.49
CA ARG A 451 23.06 8.59 -29.82
C ARG A 451 21.75 7.87 -30.09
N VAL A 452 21.10 7.40 -29.02
CA VAL A 452 19.67 7.20 -28.96
C VAL A 452 19.08 8.38 -29.69
N ASN A 453 18.16 8.12 -30.61
CA ASN A 453 17.50 9.15 -31.39
C ASN A 453 16.66 9.97 -30.40
N ILE A 454 17.30 10.83 -29.59
CA ILE A 454 16.70 11.69 -28.57
C ILE A 454 15.58 12.49 -29.25
N ASP A 455 15.80 12.85 -30.51
CA ASP A 455 14.81 13.46 -31.40
C ASP A 455 13.52 12.65 -31.52
N THR A 456 13.56 11.30 -31.59
CA THR A 456 12.33 10.50 -31.61
C THR A 456 11.65 10.47 -30.25
N VAL A 457 12.40 10.38 -29.15
CA VAL A 457 11.84 10.42 -27.79
C VAL A 457 11.18 11.76 -27.50
N VAL A 458 11.86 12.85 -27.82
CA VAL A 458 11.36 14.23 -27.67
C VAL A 458 10.16 14.46 -28.58
N ASN A 459 10.19 13.99 -29.83
CA ASN A 459 9.04 14.10 -30.72
C ASN A 459 7.82 13.33 -30.17
N ILE A 460 8.00 12.12 -29.64
CA ILE A 460 6.92 11.35 -29.03
C ILE A 460 6.37 12.07 -27.79
N TYR A 461 7.24 12.60 -26.93
CA TYR A 461 6.82 13.40 -25.78
C TYR A 461 5.98 14.62 -26.22
N ASN A 462 6.41 15.33 -27.26
CA ASN A 462 5.68 16.47 -27.80
C ASN A 462 4.33 16.09 -28.42
N VAL A 463 4.26 14.97 -29.14
CA VAL A 463 3.01 14.45 -29.72
C VAL A 463 2.01 14.06 -28.63
N VAL A 464 2.46 13.35 -27.59
CA VAL A 464 1.61 12.96 -26.45
C VAL A 464 1.15 14.19 -25.66
N THR A 465 2.06 15.15 -25.41
CA THR A 465 1.74 16.42 -24.74
C THR A 465 0.67 17.18 -25.52
N LYS A 466 0.85 17.37 -26.83
CA LYS A 466 -0.16 18.04 -27.69
C LYS A 466 -1.51 17.35 -27.64
N PHE A 467 -1.54 16.01 -27.70
CA PHE A 467 -2.78 15.24 -27.62
C PHE A 467 -3.49 15.41 -26.27
N LEU A 468 -2.77 15.23 -25.16
CA LEU A 468 -3.35 15.33 -23.81
C LEU A 468 -3.77 16.77 -23.48
N SER A 469 -2.97 17.78 -23.83
CA SER A 469 -3.36 19.18 -23.70
C SER A 469 -4.61 19.49 -24.52
N ALA A 470 -4.66 19.03 -25.78
CA ALA A 470 -5.83 19.22 -26.63
C ALA A 470 -7.10 18.56 -26.05
N PHE A 471 -6.98 17.38 -25.46
CA PHE A 471 -8.07 16.68 -24.79
C PHE A 471 -8.55 17.44 -23.54
N LEU A 472 -7.62 17.90 -22.68
CA LEU A 472 -7.93 18.60 -21.44
C LEU A 472 -8.51 20.01 -21.68
N ASP A 473 -8.08 20.69 -22.75
CA ASP A 473 -8.60 22.00 -23.18
C ASP A 473 -9.95 21.90 -23.97
N HIS A 474 -10.62 20.74 -23.99
CA HIS A 474 -11.86 20.50 -24.75
C HIS A 474 -11.76 20.84 -26.25
N SER A 475 -10.55 20.79 -26.82
CA SER A 475 -10.32 21.18 -28.22
C SER A 475 -10.59 20.05 -29.22
N LEU A 476 -10.74 18.81 -28.75
CA LEU A 476 -11.06 17.64 -29.55
C LEU A 476 -12.58 17.48 -29.66
N LYS A 477 -13.15 17.72 -30.86
CA LYS A 477 -14.60 17.69 -31.10
C LYS A 477 -15.27 16.33 -30.81
N ASP A 478 -14.52 15.24 -31.01
CA ASP A 478 -15.04 13.88 -30.92
C ASP A 478 -14.81 13.25 -29.52
N ILE A 479 -14.00 13.88 -28.67
CA ILE A 479 -13.55 13.33 -27.38
C ILE A 479 -13.66 14.42 -26.32
N ASP A 480 -14.69 14.29 -25.47
CA ASP A 480 -15.00 15.27 -24.45
C ASP A 480 -15.10 14.62 -23.06
N TYR A 481 -14.96 15.42 -22.00
CA TYR A 481 -15.13 14.98 -20.62
C TYR A 481 -16.04 15.90 -19.81
N THR A 482 -16.59 15.37 -18.72
CA THR A 482 -17.42 16.13 -17.79
C THR A 482 -16.90 15.94 -16.37
N VAL A 483 -16.89 17.03 -15.60
CA VAL A 483 -16.56 16.99 -14.18
C VAL A 483 -17.84 16.76 -13.38
N LYS A 484 -17.84 15.78 -12.48
CA LYS A 484 -19.00 15.45 -11.64
C LYS A 484 -18.59 14.88 -10.29
N ASP A 485 -19.52 14.85 -9.34
CA ASP A 485 -19.28 14.18 -8.06
C ASP A 485 -19.71 12.72 -8.09
N ARG A 486 -19.00 11.87 -7.34
CA ARG A 486 -19.47 10.51 -7.04
C ARG A 486 -20.62 10.55 -6.05
N THR A 487 -21.63 9.73 -6.30
CA THR A 487 -22.69 9.47 -5.32
C THR A 487 -22.12 8.73 -4.10
N VAL A 488 -22.84 8.77 -2.97
CA VAL A 488 -22.42 8.09 -1.73
C VAL A 488 -22.23 6.58 -1.94
N PHE A 489 -23.09 5.95 -2.75
CA PHE A 489 -22.96 4.52 -3.07
C PHE A 489 -21.74 4.22 -3.95
N GLU A 490 -21.41 5.09 -4.92
CA GLU A 490 -20.19 4.96 -5.72
C GLU A 490 -18.93 5.12 -4.85
N LYS A 491 -18.96 6.03 -3.87
CA LYS A 491 -17.88 6.19 -2.89
C LYS A 491 -17.75 4.98 -1.96
N LEU A 492 -18.87 4.44 -1.46
CA LEU A 492 -18.87 3.32 -0.51
C LEU A 492 -18.41 2.00 -1.13
N LEU A 493 -18.89 1.70 -2.35
CA LEU A 493 -18.58 0.44 -3.03
C LEU A 493 -17.33 0.52 -3.92
N ASP A 494 -16.77 1.71 -4.10
CA ASP A 494 -15.69 2.00 -5.06
C ASP A 494 -16.02 1.48 -6.48
N ILE A 495 -17.21 1.85 -6.96
CA ILE A 495 -17.74 1.50 -8.28
C ILE A 495 -18.26 2.76 -8.95
N GLU A 496 -18.02 2.91 -10.25
CA GLU A 496 -18.63 3.98 -11.06
C GLU A 496 -19.93 3.49 -11.70
N PHE A 497 -21.11 4.01 -11.41
CA PHE A 497 -22.35 3.48 -12.03
C PHE A 497 -22.50 3.84 -13.50
N ASN A 498 -21.83 4.90 -13.95
CA ASN A 498 -21.87 5.36 -15.33
C ASN A 498 -20.72 4.78 -16.16
N ASP A 499 -21.04 4.19 -17.33
CA ASP A 499 -20.01 3.76 -18.29
C ASP A 499 -19.57 4.94 -19.17
N ALA A 500 -18.25 5.19 -19.20
CA ALA A 500 -17.63 6.16 -20.10
C ALA A 500 -17.49 5.58 -21.52
N VAL A 501 -18.58 5.52 -22.28
CA VAL A 501 -18.57 5.06 -23.67
C VAL A 501 -18.20 6.21 -24.61
N ASP A 502 -18.99 7.28 -24.58
CA ASP A 502 -18.85 8.40 -25.51
C ASP A 502 -18.12 9.61 -24.90
N ARG A 503 -18.18 9.78 -23.56
CA ARG A 503 -17.56 10.89 -22.84
C ARG A 503 -16.81 10.41 -21.61
N GLY A 504 -15.69 11.09 -21.31
CA GLY A 504 -14.95 10.90 -20.07
C GLY A 504 -15.64 11.54 -18.87
N PHE A 505 -15.32 11.02 -17.68
CA PHE A 505 -15.78 11.56 -16.41
C PHE A 505 -14.59 11.85 -15.51
N PHE A 506 -14.49 13.09 -15.03
CA PHE A 506 -13.55 13.49 -13.99
C PHE A 506 -14.35 13.64 -12.70
N TYR A 507 -14.03 12.82 -11.72
CA TYR A 507 -14.70 12.85 -10.43
C TYR A 507 -13.92 13.74 -9.47
N ASN A 508 -14.58 14.74 -8.90
CA ASN A 508 -13.99 15.51 -7.80
C ASN A 508 -13.70 14.55 -6.64
N ASP A 509 -12.51 14.69 -6.06
CA ASP A 509 -12.06 13.88 -4.94
C ASP A 509 -11.88 14.74 -3.68
N ASN A 510 -11.37 14.15 -2.59
CA ASN A 510 -11.13 14.86 -1.34
C ASN A 510 -9.72 15.50 -1.26
N GLY A 511 -9.09 15.80 -2.41
CA GLY A 511 -7.75 16.40 -2.48
C GLY A 511 -6.61 15.40 -2.70
N HIS A 512 -6.79 14.13 -2.34
CA HIS A 512 -5.68 13.18 -2.22
C HIS A 512 -5.95 11.78 -2.82
N SER A 513 -6.89 11.59 -3.75
CA SER A 513 -7.25 10.21 -4.18
C SER A 513 -6.18 9.46 -4.97
N PHE A 514 -5.21 10.19 -5.52
CA PHE A 514 -4.03 9.61 -6.16
C PHE A 514 -3.15 8.83 -5.16
N ASP A 515 -3.39 8.98 -3.85
CA ASP A 515 -2.72 8.23 -2.80
C ASP A 515 -2.87 6.71 -2.94
N ALA A 516 -3.91 6.23 -3.61
CA ALA A 516 -4.12 4.83 -3.98
C ALA A 516 -2.97 4.23 -4.84
N VAL A 517 -2.18 5.06 -5.52
CA VAL A 517 -1.05 4.60 -6.37
C VAL A 517 0.27 4.52 -5.59
N ILE A 518 0.30 5.07 -4.37
CA ILE A 518 1.46 5.09 -3.47
C ILE A 518 1.17 4.30 -2.19
N TYR A 519 2.16 4.18 -1.30
CA TYR A 519 1.98 3.46 -0.03
C TYR A 519 0.94 4.10 0.88
N HIS A 520 0.82 5.43 0.83
CA HIS A 520 -0.11 6.20 1.63
C HIS A 520 -1.57 5.72 1.54
N GLY A 521 -2.09 5.44 0.34
CA GLY A 521 -3.46 4.92 0.16
C GLY A 521 -3.65 3.46 0.58
N HIS A 522 -2.55 2.72 0.81
CA HIS A 522 -2.56 1.32 1.25
C HIS A 522 -2.07 1.13 2.69
N GLU A 523 -2.04 2.20 3.50
CA GLU A 523 -1.51 2.16 4.88
C GLU A 523 -2.14 1.06 5.73
N PHE A 524 -3.46 0.89 5.67
CA PHE A 524 -4.15 -0.17 6.41
C PHE A 524 -3.64 -1.57 6.02
N THR A 525 -3.35 -1.79 4.73
CA THR A 525 -2.80 -3.07 4.27
C THR A 525 -1.39 -3.30 4.79
N LEU A 526 -0.56 -2.24 4.78
CA LEU A 526 0.82 -2.28 5.26
C LEU A 526 0.87 -2.54 6.78
N VAL A 527 0.11 -1.78 7.58
CA VAL A 527 0.02 -1.95 9.04
C VAL A 527 -0.44 -3.36 9.41
N LEU A 528 -1.44 -3.92 8.72
CA LEU A 528 -1.88 -5.29 8.98
C LEU A 528 -0.83 -6.33 8.58
N TRP A 529 -0.09 -6.09 7.50
CA TRP A 529 0.98 -6.99 7.08
C TRP A 529 2.15 -6.95 8.08
N ASP A 530 2.57 -5.77 8.53
CA ASP A 530 3.61 -5.58 9.54
C ASP A 530 3.23 -6.26 10.88
N LEU A 531 1.97 -6.12 11.29
CA LEU A 531 1.42 -6.81 12.46
C LEU A 531 1.50 -8.34 12.31
N LEU A 532 1.03 -8.87 11.18
CA LEU A 532 1.08 -10.32 10.91
C LEU A 532 2.53 -10.84 10.88
N MET A 533 3.45 -10.07 10.27
CA MET A 533 4.88 -10.38 10.26
C MET A 533 5.46 -10.43 11.68
N PHE A 534 5.13 -9.43 12.50
CA PHE A 534 5.53 -9.39 13.90
C PHE A 534 5.00 -10.59 14.69
N CYS A 535 3.72 -10.93 14.54
CA CYS A 535 3.12 -12.07 15.25
C CYS A 535 3.70 -13.42 14.81
N VAL A 536 3.95 -13.62 13.52
CA VAL A 536 4.59 -14.85 13.02
C VAL A 536 6.03 -14.97 13.52
N ALA A 537 6.78 -13.86 13.52
CA ALA A 537 8.14 -13.83 14.08
C ALA A 537 8.14 -14.08 15.59
N ASP A 538 7.15 -13.56 16.34
CA ASP A 538 6.97 -13.83 17.76
C ASP A 538 6.64 -15.31 18.03
N PHE A 539 5.76 -15.92 17.23
CA PHE A 539 5.46 -17.35 17.38
C PHE A 539 6.67 -18.25 17.11
N ALA A 540 7.58 -17.84 16.22
CA ALA A 540 8.79 -18.58 15.91
C ALA A 540 9.91 -18.39 16.95
N SER A 541 10.08 -17.16 17.46
CA SER A 541 11.17 -16.80 18.36
C SER A 541 10.82 -16.89 19.84
N SER A 542 9.54 -16.78 20.19
CA SER A 542 9.06 -16.52 21.56
C SER A 542 9.71 -15.30 22.23
N ASP A 543 10.22 -14.35 21.42
CA ASP A 543 10.84 -13.11 21.90
C ASP A 543 10.36 -11.91 21.07
N PHE A 544 9.76 -10.94 21.76
CA PHE A 544 9.27 -9.71 21.14
C PHE A 544 10.37 -8.85 20.54
N VAL A 545 11.58 -8.87 21.12
CA VAL A 545 12.70 -8.05 20.62
C VAL A 545 13.18 -8.60 19.27
N LEU A 546 13.38 -9.91 19.19
CA LEU A 546 13.76 -10.56 17.94
C LEU A 546 12.65 -10.42 16.88
N ALA A 547 11.37 -10.56 17.28
CA ALA A 547 10.24 -10.35 16.39
C ALA A 547 10.20 -8.93 15.80
N ALA A 548 10.44 -7.90 16.62
CA ALA A 548 10.53 -6.52 16.16
C ALA A 548 11.70 -6.30 15.20
N ALA A 549 12.88 -6.84 15.53
CA ALA A 549 14.07 -6.71 14.68
C ALA A 549 13.85 -7.36 13.30
N ILE A 550 13.29 -8.57 13.26
CA ILE A 550 12.97 -9.25 12.01
C ILE A 550 11.95 -8.44 11.20
N THR A 551 10.88 -7.97 11.84
CA THR A 551 9.84 -7.17 11.17
C THR A 551 10.41 -5.90 10.56
N TYR A 552 11.26 -5.18 11.29
CA TYR A 552 11.93 -3.98 10.79
C TYR A 552 12.82 -4.25 9.58
N VAL A 553 13.63 -5.30 9.63
CA VAL A 553 14.52 -5.66 8.51
C VAL A 553 13.71 -6.01 7.26
N VAL A 554 12.66 -6.82 7.39
CA VAL A 554 11.85 -7.23 6.23
C VAL A 554 11.09 -6.05 5.63
N ASP A 555 10.51 -5.16 6.43
CA ASP A 555 9.87 -3.93 5.94
C ASP A 555 10.86 -3.05 5.16
N LYS A 556 12.08 -2.83 5.69
CA LYS A 556 13.12 -2.06 4.97
C LYS A 556 13.54 -2.70 3.65
N MET A 557 13.57 -4.03 3.59
CA MET A 557 13.81 -4.74 2.32
C MET A 557 12.66 -4.53 1.32
N LEU A 558 11.40 -4.57 1.77
CA LEU A 558 10.24 -4.32 0.92
C LEU A 558 10.19 -2.87 0.42
N GLU A 559 10.47 -1.91 1.30
CA GLU A 559 10.58 -0.48 0.97
C GLU A 559 11.68 -0.26 -0.08
N GLY A 560 12.86 -0.86 0.10
CA GLY A 560 13.96 -0.80 -0.86
C GLY A 560 13.60 -1.42 -2.22
N LEU A 561 12.97 -2.59 -2.22
CA LEU A 561 12.49 -3.25 -3.44
C LEU A 561 11.45 -2.38 -4.17
N ARG A 562 10.50 -1.80 -3.43
CA ARG A 562 9.50 -0.91 -4.00
C ARG A 562 10.15 0.32 -4.63
N ARG A 563 11.02 1.04 -3.91
CA ARG A 563 11.73 2.22 -4.46
C ARG A 563 12.43 1.87 -5.78
N TYR A 564 13.16 0.75 -5.80
CA TYR A 564 13.86 0.29 -6.99
C TYR A 564 12.91 0.03 -8.17
N LEU A 565 11.81 -0.72 -7.95
CA LEU A 565 10.84 -1.03 -9.00
C LEU A 565 10.16 0.22 -9.54
N SER A 566 9.80 1.15 -8.67
CA SER A 566 9.11 2.38 -9.06
C SER A 566 10.01 3.35 -9.83
N ARG A 567 11.25 3.54 -9.38
CA ARG A 567 12.23 4.38 -10.09
C ARG A 567 12.46 3.83 -11.50
N ARG A 568 12.63 2.50 -11.61
CA ARG A 568 12.76 1.84 -12.92
C ARG A 568 11.52 2.02 -13.80
N ASN A 569 10.32 2.03 -13.21
CA ASN A 569 9.09 2.30 -13.94
C ASN A 569 9.03 3.74 -14.44
N LEU A 570 9.39 4.72 -13.60
CA LEU A 570 9.37 6.13 -13.96
C LEU A 570 10.36 6.43 -15.10
N VAL A 571 11.59 5.92 -15.01
CA VAL A 571 12.59 6.06 -16.08
C VAL A 571 12.10 5.50 -17.41
N LYS A 572 11.49 4.30 -17.38
CA LYS A 572 11.00 3.65 -18.60
C LYS A 572 9.77 4.35 -19.19
N LYS A 573 8.88 4.88 -18.36
CA LYS A 573 7.54 5.27 -18.78
C LYS A 573 7.31 6.78 -18.85
N ALA A 574 7.91 7.54 -17.95
CA ALA A 574 7.78 8.99 -17.88
C ALA A 574 8.88 9.74 -18.66
N LEU A 575 9.77 9.00 -19.35
CA LEU A 575 10.85 9.56 -20.19
C LEU A 575 11.84 10.47 -19.43
N VAL A 576 11.99 10.21 -18.12
CA VAL A 576 12.95 10.92 -17.25
C VAL A 576 14.26 10.15 -17.20
N ASP A 577 15.41 10.84 -17.32
CA ASP A 577 16.73 10.21 -17.19
C ASP A 577 16.98 9.79 -15.73
N GLU A 578 17.45 8.55 -15.55
CA GLU A 578 17.69 7.92 -14.24
C GLU A 578 18.64 8.70 -13.34
N ARG A 579 19.56 9.49 -13.92
CA ARG A 579 20.55 10.30 -13.19
C ARG A 579 19.93 11.45 -12.38
N PHE A 580 18.71 11.86 -12.71
CA PHE A 580 18.00 12.94 -12.04
C PHE A 580 16.97 12.46 -11.01
N LEU A 581 16.92 11.16 -10.75
CA LEU A 581 16.05 10.56 -9.74
C LEU A 581 16.93 10.00 -8.61
N TRP A 582 16.77 10.47 -7.37
CA TRP A 582 17.51 9.95 -6.22
C TRP A 582 16.61 9.25 -5.20
#